data_AF-A0A7W1ZZG9-F1
#
_entry.id   AF-A0A7W1ZZG9-F1
#
_cell.length_a   1.000
_cell.length_b   1.000
_cell.length_c   1.000
_cell.angle_alpha   90.00
_cell.angle_beta   90.00
_cell.angle_gamma   90.00
#
_symmetry.space_group_name_H-M   'P 1'
#
loop_
_entity.id
_entity.type
_entity.pdbx_description
1 polymer ?
#
loop_
_entity_poly.entity_id
_entity_poly.type
_entity_poly.pdbx_seq_one_letter_code
_entity_poly.pdbx_strand_id
1 'polypeptide(L)'
;MNEAKKLQRLHQLSVKGEILTATEQTALQNWYETLDREEALILNDSQPIQNSEELREQLADMTKQAVKISREVESLISQNTALRNENQALRKTLEERLLEKVA
;
A
#
# COMPACT_ATOMS: atom_id res chain seq x y z
N MET A 1 20.73 42.89 8.21
CA MET A 1 20.70 41.78 7.22
C MET A 1 20.48 40.50 8.00
N ASN A 2 19.50 39.67 7.63
CA ASN A 2 19.21 38.42 8.35
C ASN A 2 20.42 37.48 8.28
N GLU A 3 20.75 36.80 9.38
CA GLU A 3 21.90 35.91 9.51
C GLU A 3 21.84 34.75 8.49
N ALA A 4 20.65 34.20 8.26
CA ALA A 4 20.42 33.22 7.19
C ALA A 4 20.77 33.75 5.79
N LYS A 5 20.46 35.01 5.50
CA LYS A 5 20.81 35.65 4.22
C LYS A 5 22.32 35.89 4.08
N LYS A 6 23.02 36.08 5.20
CA LYS A 6 24.49 36.20 5.22
C LYS A 6 25.14 34.85 4.90
N LEU A 7 24.70 33.78 5.56
CA LEU A 7 25.22 32.43 5.32
C LEU A 7 24.93 31.94 3.89
N GLN A 8 23.73 32.21 3.37
CA GLN A 8 23.38 31.88 1.99
C GLN A 8 24.26 32.62 0.97
N ARG A 9 24.63 33.87 1.25
CA ARG A 9 25.60 34.62 0.43
C ARG A 9 26.98 33.99 0.51
N LEU A 10 27.48 33.64 1.70
CA LEU A 10 28.78 32.99 1.86
C LEU A 10 28.84 31.64 1.12
N HIS A 11 27.76 30.86 1.17
CA HIS A 11 27.62 29.64 0.38
C HIS A 11 27.74 29.92 -1.13
N GLN A 12 27.01 30.92 -1.64
CA GLN A 12 27.09 31.29 -3.07
C GLN A 12 28.49 31.74 -3.49
N LEU A 13 29.19 32.50 -2.65
CA LEU A 13 30.56 32.94 -2.91
C LEU A 13 31.53 31.75 -2.94
N SER A 14 31.41 30.84 -1.97
CA SER A 14 32.21 29.61 -1.92
C SER A 14 31.98 28.71 -3.14
N VAL A 15 30.73 28.50 -3.57
CA VAL A 15 30.39 27.69 -4.74
C VAL A 15 30.95 28.29 -6.04
N LYS A 16 31.05 29.62 -6.11
CA LYS A 16 31.66 30.33 -7.25
C LYS A 16 33.19 30.34 -7.21
N GLY A 17 33.81 29.77 -6.17
CA GLY A 17 35.26 29.76 -5.99
C GLY A 17 35.85 31.08 -5.52
N GLU A 18 35.03 31.99 -4.97
CA GLU A 18 35.53 33.24 -4.40
C GLU A 18 36.23 32.97 -3.06
N ILE A 19 37.28 33.74 -2.77
CA ILE A 19 38.06 33.58 -1.54
C ILE A 19 37.30 34.20 -0.37
N LEU A 20 36.94 33.36 0.59
CA LEU A 20 36.37 33.77 1.87
C LEU A 20 37.49 34.10 2.87
N THR A 21 37.23 35.04 3.76
CA THR A 21 38.11 35.27 4.92
C THR A 21 38.01 34.10 5.90
N ALA A 22 39.02 33.93 6.77
CA ALA A 22 39.04 32.85 7.76
C ALA A 22 37.79 32.86 8.66
N THR A 23 37.29 34.03 9.05
CA THR A 23 36.09 34.17 9.88
C THR A 23 34.81 33.79 9.13
N GLU A 24 34.73 34.11 7.83
CA GLU A 24 33.61 33.71 6.97
C GLU A 24 33.62 32.21 6.69
N GLN A 25 34.80 31.63 6.52
CA GLN A 25 34.95 30.19 6.33
C GLN A 25 34.53 29.42 7.59
N THR A 26 34.91 29.87 8.79
CA THR A 26 34.42 29.28 10.04
C THR A 26 32.91 29.41 10.20
N ALA A 27 32.33 30.57 9.84
CA ALA A 27 30.88 30.76 9.91
C ALA A 27 30.13 29.84 8.94
N LEU A 28 30.66 29.65 7.73
CA LEU A 28 30.09 28.75 6.73
C LEU A 28 30.23 27.28 7.14
N GLN A 29 31.37 26.89 7.72
CA GLN A 29 31.63 25.55 8.22
C GLN A 29 30.65 25.17 9.34
N ASN A 30 30.46 26.04 10.34
CA ASN A 30 29.51 25.80 11.42
C ASN A 30 28.06 25.64 10.92
N TRP A 31 27.72 26.36 9.84
CA TRP A 31 26.41 26.24 9.22
C TRP A 31 26.22 24.88 8.53
N TYR A 32 27.22 24.39 7.79
CA TYR A 32 27.19 23.03 7.23
C TYR A 32 27.13 21.96 8.31
N GLU A 33 27.90 22.08 9.39
CA GLU A 33 27.84 21.12 10.51
C GLU A 33 26.47 21.08 11.19
N THR A 34 25.73 22.20 11.16
CA THR A 34 24.36 22.26 11.66
C THR A 34 23.41 21.53 10.70
N LEU A 35 23.53 21.78 9.39
CA LEU A 35 22.75 21.09 8.36
C LEU A 35 23.01 19.58 8.38
N ASP A 36 24.25 19.14 8.42
CA ASP A 36 24.62 17.73 8.48
C ASP A 36 24.01 17.03 9.70
N ARG A 37 23.96 17.73 10.85
CA ARG A 37 23.33 17.20 12.07
C ARG A 37 21.81 17.08 11.92
N GLU A 38 21.16 18.08 11.31
CA GLU A 38 19.73 18.05 11.02
C GLU A 38 19.39 16.92 10.03
N GLU A 39 20.19 16.78 8.97
CA GLU A 39 20.07 15.69 7.99
C GLU A 39 20.26 14.32 8.65
N ALA A 40 21.27 14.17 9.51
CA ALA A 40 21.51 12.93 10.25
C ALA A 40 20.34 12.57 11.19
N LEU A 41 19.68 13.55 11.79
CA LEU A 41 18.49 13.32 12.60
C LEU A 41 17.33 12.84 11.73
N ILE A 42 17.05 13.50 10.61
CA ILE A 42 15.96 13.11 9.69
C ILE A 42 16.19 11.70 9.13
N LEU A 43 17.43 11.38 8.75
CA LEU A 43 17.78 10.07 8.20
C LEU A 43 17.72 8.97 9.26
N ASN A 44 18.14 9.25 10.50
CA ASN A 44 18.06 8.27 11.60
C ASN A 44 16.64 8.12 12.19
N ASP A 45 15.80 9.16 12.15
CA ASP A 45 14.38 9.10 12.56
C ASP A 45 13.48 8.49 11.48
N SER A 46 13.99 8.27 10.25
CA SER A 46 13.30 7.44 9.28
C SER A 46 13.26 6.00 9.79
N GLN A 47 12.17 5.67 10.51
CA GLN A 47 11.92 4.32 10.99
C GLN A 47 12.10 3.34 9.83
N PRO A 48 12.82 2.22 10.03
CA PRO A 48 12.84 1.16 9.04
C PRO A 48 11.40 0.81 8.70
N ILE A 49 11.11 0.51 7.43
CA ILE A 49 9.77 0.14 6.95
C ILE A 49 9.40 -1.26 7.51
N GLN A 50 9.26 -1.36 8.83
CA GLN A 50 8.84 -2.57 9.55
C GLN A 50 7.43 -2.98 9.13
N ASN A 51 6.64 -2.03 8.60
CA ASN A 51 5.28 -2.25 8.15
C ASN A 51 5.18 -2.97 6.79
N SER A 52 6.26 -3.06 6.01
CA SER A 52 6.16 -3.62 4.65
C SER A 52 6.03 -5.15 4.61
N GLU A 53 6.67 -5.87 5.53
CA GLU A 53 6.53 -7.32 5.64
C GLU A 53 5.17 -7.70 6.21
N GLU A 54 4.72 -7.00 7.26
CA GLU A 54 3.40 -7.22 7.87
C GLU A 54 2.27 -6.95 6.86
N LEU A 55 2.34 -5.86 6.08
CA LEU A 55 1.37 -5.58 5.02
C LEU A 55 1.37 -6.64 3.92
N ARG A 56 2.54 -7.20 3.57
CA ARG A 56 2.64 -8.29 2.58
C ARG A 56 2.01 -9.57 3.10
N GLU A 57 2.21 -9.89 4.38
CA GLU A 57 1.61 -11.05 5.01
C GLU A 57 0.07 -10.92 5.08
N GLN A 58 -0.43 -9.75 5.49
CA GLN A 58 -1.85 -9.44 5.48
C GLN A 58 -2.46 -9.56 4.08
N LEU A 59 -1.79 -9.02 3.05
CA LEU A 59 -2.23 -9.16 1.65
C LEU A 59 -2.25 -10.63 1.19
N ALA A 60 -1.24 -11.42 1.54
CA ALA A 60 -1.18 -12.83 1.19
C ALA A 60 -2.35 -13.60 1.82
N ASP A 61 -2.67 -13.32 3.08
CA ASP A 61 -3.77 -13.98 3.77
C ASP A 61 -5.15 -13.55 3.25
N MET A 62 -5.35 -12.26 2.97
CA MET A 62 -6.57 -11.79 2.30
C MET A 62 -6.76 -12.46 0.94
N THR A 63 -5.68 -12.64 0.17
CA THR A 63 -5.74 -13.30 -1.14
C THR A 63 -6.12 -14.77 -1.00
N LYS A 64 -5.56 -15.50 -0.02
CA LYS A 64 -5.96 -16.89 0.26
C LYS A 64 -7.44 -16.99 0.63
N GLN A 65 -7.92 -16.07 1.46
CA GLN A 65 -9.33 -16.04 1.87
C GLN A 65 -10.26 -15.78 0.67
N ALA A 66 -9.90 -14.82 -0.20
CA ALA A 66 -10.66 -14.52 -1.41
C ALA A 66 -10.77 -15.74 -2.33
N VAL A 67 -9.67 -16.46 -2.55
CA VAL A 67 -9.66 -17.70 -3.36
C VAL A 67 -10.55 -18.77 -2.73
N LYS A 68 -10.50 -18.94 -1.41
CA LYS A 68 -11.34 -19.91 -0.69
C LYS A 68 -12.83 -19.59 -0.88
N ILE A 69 -13.21 -18.34 -0.64
CA ILE A 69 -14.60 -17.86 -0.79
C ILE A 69 -15.06 -18.05 -2.25
N SER A 70 -14.23 -17.73 -3.23
CA SER A 70 -14.58 -17.92 -4.65
C SER A 70 -14.91 -19.39 -4.98
N ARG A 71 -14.12 -20.33 -4.47
CA ARG A 71 -14.37 -21.77 -4.67
C ARG A 71 -15.66 -22.24 -3.98
N GLU A 72 -15.95 -21.71 -2.80
CA GLU A 72 -17.20 -21.99 -2.09
C GLU A 72 -18.41 -21.46 -2.88
N VAL A 73 -18.32 -20.25 -3.44
CA VAL A 73 -19.36 -19.67 -4.29
C VAL A 73 -19.59 -20.52 -5.54
N GLU A 74 -18.53 -20.95 -6.23
CA GLU A 74 -18.66 -21.82 -7.40
C GLU A 74 -19.34 -23.15 -7.07
N SER A 75 -18.97 -23.76 -5.93
CA SER A 75 -19.61 -24.98 -5.42
C SER A 75 -21.10 -24.77 -5.15
N LEU A 76 -21.46 -23.66 -4.49
CA LEU A 76 -22.86 -23.32 -4.21
C LEU A 76 -23.67 -23.06 -5.48
N ILE A 77 -23.08 -22.40 -6.49
CA ILE A 77 -23.72 -22.19 -7.80
C ILE A 77 -24.00 -23.53 -8.49
N SER A 78 -23.03 -24.45 -8.47
CA SER A 78 -23.19 -25.79 -9.05
C SER A 78 -24.30 -26.56 -8.35
N GLN A 79 -24.29 -26.59 -7.02
CA GLN A 79 -25.34 -27.25 -6.22
C GLN A 79 -26.72 -26.65 -6.47
N ASN A 80 -26.82 -25.32 -6.51
CA ASN A 80 -28.09 -24.64 -6.76
C ASN A 80 -28.65 -24.96 -8.15
N THR A 81 -27.78 -25.03 -9.16
CA THR A 81 -28.15 -25.40 -10.52
C THR A 81 -28.68 -26.83 -10.58
N ALA A 82 -28.00 -27.77 -9.91
CA ALA A 82 -28.45 -29.16 -9.82
C ALA A 82 -29.83 -29.28 -9.16
N LEU A 83 -30.03 -28.60 -8.02
CA LEU A 83 -31.32 -28.59 -7.30
C LEU A 83 -32.45 -27.97 -8.12
N ARG A 84 -32.17 -26.93 -8.92
CA ARG A 84 -33.16 -26.34 -9.82
C ARG A 84 -33.59 -27.32 -10.90
N ASN A 85 -32.64 -28.03 -11.51
CA ASN A 85 -32.93 -29.03 -12.53
C ASN A 85 -33.75 -30.19 -11.94
N GLU A 86 -33.40 -30.67 -10.76
CA GLU A 86 -34.15 -31.71 -10.05
C GLU A 86 -35.58 -31.27 -9.74
N ASN A 87 -35.75 -30.05 -9.20
CA ASN A 87 -37.08 -29.49 -8.95
C ASN A 87 -37.93 -29.40 -10.23
N GLN A 88 -37.34 -29.01 -11.35
CA GLN A 88 -38.04 -28.94 -12.62
C GLN A 88 -38.47 -30.34 -13.11
N ALA A 89 -37.59 -31.34 -13.00
CA ALA A 89 -37.91 -32.72 -13.37
C ALA A 89 -39.03 -33.31 -12.49
N LEU A 90 -38.97 -33.06 -11.17
CA LEU A 90 -40.00 -33.50 -10.23
C LEU A 90 -41.35 -32.83 -10.51
N ARG A 91 -41.36 -31.52 -10.81
CA ARG A 91 -42.58 -30.80 -11.20
C ARG A 91 -43.21 -31.39 -12.45
N LYS A 92 -42.42 -31.66 -13.48
CA LYS A 92 -42.89 -32.29 -14.72
C LYS A 92 -43.50 -33.67 -14.46
N THR A 93 -42.82 -34.50 -13.68
CA THR A 93 -43.30 -35.84 -13.32
C THR A 93 -44.62 -35.77 -12.53
N LEU A 94 -44.76 -34.77 -11.65
CA LEU A 94 -45.99 -34.56 -10.89
C LEU A 94 -47.14 -34.13 -11.80
N GLU A 95 -46.90 -33.21 -12.74
CA GLU A 95 -47.89 -32.78 -13.73
C GLU A 95 -48.37 -33.95 -14.60
N GLU A 96 -47.45 -34.78 -15.10
CA GLU A 96 -47.79 -35.98 -15.87
C GLU A 96 -48.68 -36.95 -15.08
N ARG A 97 -48.33 -37.23 -13.81
CA ARG A 97 -49.14 -38.09 -12.93
C ARG A 97 -50.50 -37.50 -12.58
N LEU A 98 -50.61 -36.18 -12.49
CA LEU A 98 -51.89 -35.51 -12.24
C LEU A 98 -52.78 -35.61 -13.48
N LEU A 99 -52.22 -35.46 -14.68
CA LEU A 99 -52.95 -35.63 -15.95
C LEU A 99 -53.44 -37.08 -16.12
N GLU A 100 -52.62 -38.08 -15.79
CA GLU A 100 -53.01 -39.50 -15.83
C GLU A 100 -54.15 -39.85 -14.86
N LYS A 101 -54.28 -39.15 -13.73
CA LYS A 101 -55.35 -39.40 -12.75
C LYS A 101 -56.67 -38.72 -13.07
N VAL A 102 -56.65 -37.72 -13.96
CA VAL A 102 -57.82 -36.90 -14.32
C VAL A 102 -58.42 -37.33 -15.67
N ALA A 103 -57.64 -38.03 -16.50
CA ALA A 103 -58.09 -38.70 -17.73
C ALA A 103 -58.77 -40.05 -17.43
#